data_AF-A0ABD2NGJ7-F1
#
_entry.id   AF-A0ABD2NGJ7-F1
#
_cell.length_a   1.000
_cell.length_b   1.000
_cell.length_c   1.000
_cell.angle_alpha   90.00
_cell.angle_beta   90.00
_cell.angle_gamma   90.00
#
_symmetry.space_group_name_H-M   'P 1'
#
loop_
_entity.id
_entity.type
_entity.pdbx_description
1 polymer ?
#
loop_
_entity_poly.entity_id
_entity_poly.type
_entity_poly.pdbx_seq_one_letter_code
_entity_poly.pdbx_strand_id
1 'polypeptide(L)'
;MSDKRKLKTLTLREKFDVINAVKSGMKKKKVAAHYGLPPSTLSTIIKNEAEILQRYESSSNLSSKRRRLAEFSDLEECLLTWFKECRDKNISVSGTCV
;
A
#
# COMPACT_ATOMS: atom_id res chain seq x y z
N MET A 1 -6.14 -27.07 19.47
CA MET A 1 -5.60 -25.72 19.71
C MET A 1 -5.19 -25.14 18.37
N SER A 2 -5.96 -24.20 17.82
CA SER A 2 -5.66 -23.62 16.50
C SER A 2 -4.53 -22.60 16.65
N ASP A 3 -3.36 -22.89 16.08
CA ASP A 3 -2.26 -21.93 15.99
C ASP A 3 -2.74 -20.65 15.28
N LYS A 4 -2.56 -19.49 15.94
CA LYS A 4 -2.88 -18.20 15.35
C LYS A 4 -2.02 -18.01 14.10
N ARG A 5 -2.65 -17.92 12.92
CA ARG A 5 -1.93 -17.67 11.67
C ARG A 5 -1.16 -16.35 11.78
N LYS A 6 0.17 -16.42 11.64
CA LYS A 6 1.00 -15.21 11.50
C LYS A 6 0.67 -14.54 10.17
N LEU A 7 0.12 -13.33 10.24
CA LEU A 7 -0.22 -12.54 9.05
C LEU A 7 1.02 -11.77 8.58
N LYS A 8 1.53 -12.10 7.40
CA LYS A 8 2.58 -11.31 6.75
C LYS A 8 1.96 -10.11 6.05
N THR A 9 2.32 -8.91 6.46
CA THR A 9 1.88 -7.68 5.81
C THR A 9 2.87 -7.28 4.73
N LEU A 10 2.44 -7.34 3.46
CA LEU A 10 3.23 -6.93 2.30
C LEU A 10 3.11 -5.42 2.03
N THR A 11 4.22 -4.85 1.56
CA THR A 11 4.30 -3.51 0.99
C THR A 11 3.62 -3.44 -0.37
N LEU A 12 3.37 -2.23 -0.87
CA LEU A 12 2.81 -2.02 -2.20
C LEU A 12 3.75 -2.56 -3.30
N ARG A 13 5.06 -2.34 -3.16
CA ARG A 13 6.08 -2.91 -4.06
C ARG A 13 6.05 -4.44 -4.09
N GLU A 14 6.09 -5.09 -2.92
CA GLU A 14 6.07 -6.56 -2.89
C GLU A 14 4.78 -7.15 -3.50
N LYS A 15 3.63 -6.47 -3.33
CA LYS A 15 2.38 -6.89 -3.98
C LYS A 15 2.46 -6.76 -5.51
N PHE A 16 3.07 -5.69 -6.00
CA PHE A 16 3.33 -5.51 -7.43
C PHE A 16 4.25 -6.62 -7.97
N ASP A 17 5.34 -6.91 -7.27
CA ASP A 17 6.29 -7.97 -7.66
C ASP A 17 5.64 -9.36 -7.70
N VAL A 18 4.74 -9.65 -6.75
CA VAL A 18 3.93 -10.87 -6.74
C VAL A 18 3.02 -10.95 -7.97
N ILE A 19 2.36 -9.85 -8.34
CA ILE A 19 1.50 -9.81 -9.54
C ILE A 19 2.35 -10.02 -10.79
N ASN A 20 3.49 -9.34 -10.90
CA ASN A 20 4.38 -9.46 -12.04
C ASN A 20 4.94 -10.89 -12.19
N ALA A 21 5.32 -11.53 -11.08
CA ALA A 21 5.75 -12.92 -11.03
C ALA A 21 4.65 -13.91 -11.49
N VAL A 22 3.40 -13.64 -11.16
CA VAL A 22 2.27 -14.47 -11.63
C VAL A 22 2.01 -14.23 -13.13
N LYS A 23 2.08 -12.98 -13.59
CA LYS A 23 1.91 -12.61 -15.01
C LYS A 23 3.03 -13.14 -15.90
N SER A 24 4.25 -13.27 -15.38
CA SER A 24 5.38 -13.88 -16.08
C SER A 24 5.26 -15.41 -16.23
N GLY A 25 4.12 -16.00 -15.84
CA GLY A 25 3.83 -17.43 -16.03
C GLY A 25 4.33 -18.33 -14.90
N MET A 26 4.83 -17.80 -13.77
CA MET A 26 5.20 -18.66 -12.64
C MET A 26 3.97 -19.30 -12.00
N LYS A 27 4.09 -20.59 -11.66
CA LYS A 27 3.05 -21.32 -10.93
C LYS A 27 2.76 -20.62 -9.60
N LYS A 28 1.48 -20.34 -9.34
CA LYS A 28 0.98 -19.67 -8.12
C LYS A 28 1.55 -20.29 -6.82
N LYS A 29 1.66 -21.63 -6.76
CA LYS A 29 2.24 -22.35 -5.62
C LYS A 29 3.72 -21.98 -5.36
N LYS A 30 4.51 -21.82 -6.42
CA LYS A 30 5.92 -21.43 -6.32
C LYS A 30 6.06 -19.97 -5.89
N VAL A 31 5.23 -19.09 -6.43
CA VAL A 31 5.18 -17.67 -6.01
C VAL A 31 4.78 -17.57 -4.53
N ALA A 32 3.74 -18.28 -4.11
CA ALA A 32 3.32 -18.32 -2.71
C ALA A 32 4.46 -18.78 -1.78
N ALA A 33 5.18 -19.85 -2.14
CA ALA A 33 6.32 -20.34 -1.37
C ALA A 33 7.47 -19.32 -1.31
N HIS A 34 7.83 -18.71 -2.46
CA HIS A 34 8.91 -17.73 -2.55
C HIS A 34 8.67 -16.51 -1.66
N TYR A 35 7.44 -16.00 -1.63
CA TYR A 35 7.08 -14.83 -0.83
C TYR A 35 6.61 -15.20 0.59
N GLY A 36 6.54 -16.49 0.94
CA GLY A 36 6.05 -16.98 2.23
C GLY A 36 4.58 -16.64 2.48
N LEU A 37 3.75 -16.70 1.43
CA LEU A 37 2.35 -16.30 1.46
C LEU A 37 1.41 -17.52 1.54
N PRO A 38 0.35 -17.44 2.36
CA PRO A 38 -0.75 -18.39 2.27
C PRO A 38 -1.42 -18.32 0.88
N PRO A 39 -1.92 -19.45 0.34
CA PRO A 39 -2.61 -19.48 -0.94
C PRO A 39 -3.81 -18.51 -0.99
N SER A 40 -4.53 -18.36 0.11
CA SER A 40 -5.66 -17.43 0.23
C SER A 40 -5.24 -15.97 0.01
N THR A 41 -4.09 -15.58 0.56
CA THR A 41 -3.56 -14.21 0.42
C THR A 41 -3.15 -13.94 -1.02
N LEU A 42 -2.50 -14.90 -1.69
CA LEU A 42 -2.15 -14.77 -3.10
C LEU A 42 -3.40 -14.60 -3.98
N SER A 43 -4.47 -15.37 -3.72
CA SER A 43 -5.74 -15.22 -4.43
C SER A 43 -6.36 -13.82 -4.25
N THR A 44 -6.32 -13.26 -3.04
CA THR A 44 -6.81 -11.88 -2.80
C THR A 44 -5.97 -10.84 -3.52
N ILE A 45 -4.64 -11.00 -3.57
CA ILE A 45 -3.75 -10.09 -4.30
C ILE A 45 -4.05 -10.11 -5.79
N ILE A 46 -4.24 -11.30 -6.37
CA ILE A 46 -4.59 -11.46 -7.79
C ILE A 46 -5.98 -10.84 -8.07
N LYS A 47 -6.96 -11.06 -7.19
CA LYS A 47 -8.30 -10.47 -7.35
C LYS A 47 -8.26 -8.94 -7.38
N ASN A 48 -7.40 -8.33 -6.57
CA ASN A 48 -7.27 -6.88 -6.46
C ASN A 48 -6.14 -6.31 -7.34
N GLU A 49 -5.71 -7.03 -8.38
CA GLU A 49 -4.53 -6.64 -9.16
C GLU A 49 -4.66 -5.26 -9.80
N ALA A 50 -5.84 -4.92 -10.34
CA ALA A 50 -6.08 -3.65 -11.02
C ALA A 50 -5.91 -2.46 -10.06
N GLU A 51 -6.49 -2.55 -8.85
CA GLU A 51 -6.33 -1.52 -7.83
C GLU A 51 -4.88 -1.39 -7.37
N ILE A 52 -4.16 -2.51 -7.25
CA ILE A 52 -2.75 -2.50 -6.81
C ILE A 52 -1.87 -1.83 -7.87
N LEU A 53 -2.11 -2.10 -9.17
CA LEU A 53 -1.41 -1.47 -10.28
C LEU A 53 -1.69 0.03 -10.35
N GLN A 54 -2.97 0.43 -10.32
CA GLN A 54 -3.35 1.84 -10.31
C GLN A 54 -2.72 2.59 -9.12
N ARG A 55 -2.70 1.96 -7.94
CA ARG A 55 -2.06 2.53 -6.75
C ARG A 55 -0.55 2.58 -6.87
N TYR A 56 0.08 1.62 -7.55
CA TYR A 56 1.52 1.62 -7.75
C TYR A 56 1.96 2.81 -8.62
N GLU A 57 1.22 3.10 -9.69
CA GLU A 57 1.48 4.23 -10.58
C GLU A 57 1.23 5.59 -9.90
N SER A 58 0.17 5.70 -9.09
CA SER A 58 -0.24 6.96 -8.45
C SER A 58 0.45 7.24 -7.11
N SER A 59 1.09 6.25 -6.49
CA SER A 59 1.65 6.40 -5.14
C SER A 59 3.15 6.70 -5.17
N SER A 60 3.54 7.80 -4.53
CA SER A 60 4.94 8.11 -4.24
C SER A 60 5.55 7.22 -3.13
N ASN A 61 4.70 6.56 -2.31
CA ASN A 61 5.16 5.72 -1.19
C ASN A 61 4.91 4.22 -1.44
N LEU A 62 5.85 3.60 -2.15
CA LEU A 62 5.83 2.17 -2.47
C LEU A 62 6.08 1.26 -1.26
N SER A 63 6.63 1.79 -0.16
CA SER A 63 6.85 1.05 1.09
C SER A 63 5.57 0.89 1.93
N SER A 64 4.49 1.58 1.54
CA SER A 64 3.22 1.57 2.27
C SER A 64 2.56 0.18 2.27
N LYS A 65 2.39 -0.37 3.47
CA LYS A 65 1.74 -1.67 3.71
C LYS A 65 0.21 -1.60 3.74
N ARG A 66 -0.35 -0.44 4.10
CA ARG A 66 -1.80 -0.21 4.27
C ARG A 66 -2.23 1.01 3.46
N ARG A 67 -3.35 0.89 2.74
CA ARG A 67 -4.05 2.04 2.18
C ARG A 67 -4.80 2.73 3.32
N ARG A 68 -4.41 3.97 3.63
CA ARG A 68 -5.26 4.89 4.41
C ARG A 68 -6.07 5.65 3.37
N LEU A 69 -7.39 5.58 3.48
CA LEU A 69 -8.28 6.45 2.73
C LEU A 69 -8.58 7.63 3.65
N ALA A 70 -8.46 8.84 3.11
CA ALA A 70 -8.96 10.03 3.76
C ALA A 70 -10.48 9.92 3.86
N GLU A 71 -11.05 10.26 5.01
CA GLU A 71 -12.51 10.37 5.15
C GLU A 71 -13.03 11.61 4.39
N PHE A 72 -12.22 12.66 4.36
CA PHE A 72 -12.48 13.91 3.67
C PHE A 72 -11.28 14.30 2.78
N SER A 73 -11.21 13.72 1.59
CA SER A 73 -10.09 13.93 0.66
C SER A 73 -9.87 15.40 0.33
N ASP A 74 -10.95 16.16 0.09
CA ASP A 74 -10.87 17.58 -0.29
C ASP A 74 -10.28 18.42 0.85
N LEU A 75 -10.65 18.12 2.10
CA LEU A 75 -10.11 18.78 3.28
C LEU A 75 -8.62 18.48 3.46
N GLU A 76 -8.21 17.21 3.28
CA GLU A 76 -6.79 16.83 3.34
C GLU A 76 -5.97 17.53 2.24
N GLU A 77 -6.53 17.68 1.03
CA GLU A 77 -5.87 18.40 -0.06
C GLU A 77 -5.72 19.90 0.26
N CYS A 78 -6.77 20.56 0.74
CA CYS A 78 -6.71 21.94 1.19
C CYS A 78 -5.67 22.12 2.30
N LEU A 79 -5.66 21.24 3.30
CA LEU A 79 -4.73 21.29 4.41
C LEU A 79 -3.28 21.06 3.95
N LEU A 80 -3.04 20.11 3.05
CA LEU A 80 -1.72 19.86 2.46
C LEU A 80 -1.23 21.07 1.67
N THR A 81 -2.12 21.75 0.94
CA THR A 81 -1.79 22.96 0.17
C THR A 81 -1.42 24.10 1.10
N TRP A 82 -2.25 24.38 2.11
CA TRP A 82 -1.96 25.36 3.15
C TRP A 82 -0.64 25.08 3.87
N PHE A 83 -0.37 23.82 4.21
CA PHE A 83 0.86 23.44 4.89
C PHE A 83 2.11 23.65 4.02
N LYS A 84 2.03 23.36 2.71
CA LYS A 84 3.11 23.66 1.76
C LYS A 84 3.38 25.17 1.72
N GLU A 85 2.35 26.00 1.62
CA GLU A 85 2.50 27.45 1.64
C GLU A 85 3.13 27.97 2.94
N CYS A 86 2.74 27.44 4.10
CA CYS A 86 3.36 27.78 5.37
C CYS A 86 4.86 27.42 5.38
N ARG A 87 5.21 26.25 4.85
CA ARG A 87 6.61 25.80 4.75
C ARG A 87 7.42 26.66 3.79
N ASP A 88 6.86 27.05 2.64
CA ASP A 88 7.52 27.94 1.68
C ASP A 88 7.75 29.34 2.24
N LYS A 89 6.82 29.82 3.08
CA LYS A 89 6.94 31.09 3.83
C LYS A 89 7.80 30.96 5.10
N ASN A 90 8.41 29.78 5.33
CA ASN A 90 9.23 29.44 6.50
C ASN A 90 8.52 29.68 7.85
N ILE A 91 7.18 29.63 7.85
CA ILE A 91 6.35 29.80 9.04
C ILE A 91 6.43 28.51 9.85
N SER A 92 6.81 28.63 11.12
CA SER A 92 6.87 27.48 12.03
C SER A 92 5.46 27.03 12.39
N VAL A 93 4.97 25.98 11.75
CA VAL A 93 3.69 25.35 12.13
C VAL A 93 3.96 24.42 13.31
N SER A 94 3.61 24.86 14.52
CA SER A 94 3.68 24.02 15.72
C SER A 94 2.61 22.93 15.64
N GLY A 95 3.00 21.66 15.82
CA GLY A 95 2.19 20.47 15.58
C GLY A 95 1.07 20.17 16.60
N THR A 96 0.49 21.18 17.25
CA THR A 96 -0.61 21.00 18.19
C THR A 96 -1.90 21.55 17.60
N CYS A 97 -2.51 20.78 16.70
CA CYS A 97 -3.95 20.83 16.52
C CYS A 97 -4.49 19.56 17.19
N VAL A 98 -5.02 19.76 18.39
CA VAL A 98 -5.80 18.79 19.18
C VAL A 98 -6.99 18.27 18.39
#